data_AF-A0AAX4JLU0-F1
#
_entry.id   AF-A0AAX4JLU0-F1
#
_cell.length_a   1.000
_cell.length_b   1.000
_cell.length_c   1.000
_cell.angle_alpha   90.00
_cell.angle_beta   90.00
_cell.angle_gamma   90.00
#
_symmetry.space_group_name_H-M   'P 1'
#
loop_
_entity.id
_entity.type
_entity.pdbx_description
1 polymer ?
#
loop_
_entity_poly.entity_id
_entity_poly.type
_entity_poly.pdbx_seq_one_letter_code
_entity_poly.pdbx_strand_id
1 'polypeptide(L)'
;MGASHSIGDWIEEGSDGEWSPSHPSDAQRESIVFLVGSLLVILVFWQGKIPIWYSFRKKGRTTIPFPMLVPFKLLTVLYHEIGHAVVGKLTIWYKQLRYGIPIGGERGRIEFIMVDWYEGGWTKFGGDVEPIYSLTLPAGYLASCLVGCWFLFTGFDAKWSKFGAISLIILTTIATLICFFIKAKSGLVNNWYFIQSKTYKWLLCNEVKSKRTLRKHNNIKYQRNENARYKHDDDVDGPTEHDLRASQDLITACSIIIGIIITLAWMWDDSIYLRFVMLFMGLLSALYAVWDIILDGLKYAKVAKSDITYMAEEHNRRVKQYNKNNPEKRQKSRRSTKFYAIIWLFTKTDMIILVIVLAYFVFKKTKVEQAIESREFLPAKFHYGPSDLEDDFKLATGKFKEGMNDLVGHDN
;
A
#
# COMPACT_ATOMS: atom_id res chain seq x y z
N MET A 1 -11.17 -41.75 -16.61
CA MET A 1 -9.93 -40.95 -16.77
C MET A 1 -10.16 -40.02 -17.94
N GLY A 2 -10.44 -38.74 -17.83
CA GLY A 2 -10.42 -37.77 -16.74
C GLY A 2 -10.51 -36.46 -17.51
N ALA A 3 -11.73 -35.99 -17.79
CA ALA A 3 -11.91 -34.70 -18.45
C ALA A 3 -11.18 -33.68 -17.59
N SER A 4 -10.29 -32.90 -18.20
CA SER A 4 -9.58 -31.84 -17.51
C SER A 4 -10.61 -30.85 -17.01
N HIS A 5 -11.03 -30.99 -15.74
CA HIS A 5 -11.94 -30.05 -15.09
C HIS A 5 -11.30 -28.67 -15.22
N SER A 6 -11.94 -27.79 -15.97
CA SER A 6 -11.39 -26.46 -16.19
C SER A 6 -11.49 -25.66 -14.89
N ILE A 7 -10.63 -24.64 -14.72
CA ILE A 7 -10.75 -23.73 -13.58
C ILE A 7 -12.12 -23.03 -13.59
N GLY A 8 -12.69 -22.79 -14.78
CA GLY A 8 -14.03 -22.25 -14.94
C GLY A 8 -15.09 -23.18 -14.38
N ASP A 9 -15.04 -24.46 -14.75
CA ASP A 9 -15.98 -25.49 -14.29
C ASP A 9 -15.94 -25.59 -12.76
N TRP A 10 -14.74 -25.55 -12.17
CA TRP A 10 -14.59 -25.53 -10.72
C TRP A 10 -15.17 -24.27 -10.09
N ILE A 11 -15.09 -23.10 -10.71
CA ILE A 11 -15.71 -21.89 -10.16
C ILE A 11 -17.24 -21.99 -10.22
N GLU A 12 -17.79 -22.48 -11.34
CA GLU A 12 -19.23 -22.61 -11.58
C GLU A 12 -19.88 -23.62 -10.64
N GLU A 13 -19.22 -24.72 -10.27
CA GLU A 13 -19.71 -25.64 -9.24
C GLU A 13 -20.06 -24.96 -7.91
N GLY A 14 -19.45 -23.82 -7.61
CA GLY A 14 -19.74 -23.06 -6.40
C GLY A 14 -20.97 -22.15 -6.48
N SER A 15 -21.63 -22.05 -7.64
CA SER A 15 -22.84 -21.24 -7.78
C SER A 15 -24.04 -21.91 -7.12
N ASP A 16 -24.03 -23.24 -7.07
CA ASP A 16 -25.15 -24.06 -6.65
C ASP A 16 -24.79 -24.91 -5.42
N GLY A 17 -25.80 -25.15 -4.59
CA GLY A 17 -25.68 -25.97 -3.38
C GLY A 17 -25.39 -25.17 -2.11
N GLU A 18 -25.54 -25.83 -0.95
CA GLU A 18 -25.27 -25.19 0.34
C GLU A 18 -23.77 -25.02 0.56
N TRP A 19 -23.39 -23.85 1.06
CA TRP A 19 -22.01 -23.57 1.42
C TRP A 19 -21.49 -24.55 2.48
N SER A 20 -20.32 -25.13 2.25
CA SER A 20 -19.58 -25.87 3.26
C SER A 20 -18.07 -25.60 3.16
N PRO A 21 -17.26 -25.87 4.19
CA PRO A 21 -15.81 -25.65 4.11
C PRO A 21 -15.14 -26.41 2.97
N SER A 22 -15.71 -27.53 2.52
CA SER A 22 -15.29 -28.33 1.36
C SER A 22 -15.96 -27.92 0.05
N HIS A 23 -17.04 -27.15 0.09
CA HIS A 23 -17.78 -26.63 -1.08
C HIS A 23 -17.92 -25.11 -0.98
N PRO A 24 -16.85 -24.36 -1.27
CA PRO A 24 -16.86 -22.89 -1.24
C PRO A 24 -17.74 -22.31 -2.35
N SER A 25 -18.29 -21.12 -2.11
CA SER A 25 -19.10 -20.42 -3.11
C SER A 25 -18.28 -20.01 -4.33
N ASP A 26 -18.93 -19.82 -5.47
CA ASP A 26 -18.34 -19.33 -6.72
C ASP A 26 -17.52 -18.05 -6.51
N ALA A 27 -18.03 -17.14 -5.67
CA ALA A 27 -17.38 -15.89 -5.30
C ALA A 27 -16.06 -16.14 -4.56
N GLN A 28 -16.04 -17.07 -3.61
CA GLN A 28 -14.83 -17.44 -2.87
C GLN A 28 -13.81 -18.12 -3.77
N ARG A 29 -14.27 -19.06 -4.61
CA ARG A 29 -13.43 -19.78 -5.59
C ARG A 29 -12.73 -18.80 -6.51
N GLU A 30 -13.46 -17.83 -7.04
CA GLU A 30 -12.92 -16.77 -7.88
C GLU A 30 -11.92 -15.87 -7.13
N SER A 31 -12.23 -15.46 -5.89
CA SER A 31 -11.29 -14.70 -5.06
C SER A 31 -9.98 -15.45 -4.80
N ILE A 32 -10.04 -16.77 -4.57
CA ILE A 32 -8.85 -17.61 -4.35
C ILE A 32 -8.00 -17.66 -5.61
N VAL A 33 -8.59 -17.96 -6.76
CA VAL A 33 -7.88 -17.98 -8.05
C VAL A 33 -7.25 -16.63 -8.34
N PHE A 34 -7.99 -15.55 -8.10
CA PHE A 34 -7.48 -14.19 -8.27
C PHE A 34 -6.31 -13.87 -7.33
N LEU A 35 -6.37 -14.27 -6.06
CA LEU A 35 -5.29 -14.07 -5.09
C LEU A 35 -4.02 -14.84 -5.48
N VAL A 36 -4.16 -16.09 -5.94
CA VAL A 36 -3.02 -16.89 -6.43
C VAL A 36 -2.40 -16.24 -7.67
N GLY A 37 -3.22 -15.84 -8.65
CA GLY A 37 -2.75 -15.13 -9.83
C GLY A 37 -2.06 -13.80 -9.48
N SER A 38 -2.66 -13.03 -8.57
CA SER A 38 -2.12 -11.77 -8.08
C SER A 38 -0.78 -11.95 -7.37
N LEU A 39 -0.63 -12.99 -6.54
CA LEU A 39 0.63 -13.33 -5.89
C LEU A 39 1.75 -13.57 -6.92
N LEU A 40 1.46 -14.32 -7.99
CA LEU A 40 2.43 -14.56 -9.07
C LEU A 40 2.81 -13.27 -9.79
N VAL A 41 1.82 -12.43 -10.14
CA VAL A 41 2.06 -11.11 -10.76
C VAL A 41 2.94 -10.25 -9.85
N ILE A 42 2.62 -10.18 -8.57
CA ILE A 42 3.39 -9.40 -7.59
C ILE A 42 4.82 -9.91 -7.52
N LEU A 43 5.05 -11.23 -7.42
CA LEU A 43 6.39 -11.82 -7.34
C LEU A 43 7.22 -11.56 -8.61
N VAL A 44 6.61 -11.65 -9.80
CA VAL A 44 7.28 -11.45 -11.08
C VAL A 44 7.62 -9.97 -11.30
N PHE A 45 6.67 -9.07 -11.03
CA PHE A 45 6.81 -7.64 -11.33
C PHE A 45 7.29 -6.80 -10.14
N TRP A 46 7.59 -7.40 -8.99
CA TRP A 46 8.01 -6.70 -7.77
C TRP A 46 9.17 -5.74 -7.99
N GLN A 47 10.21 -6.21 -8.69
CA GLN A 47 11.42 -5.43 -8.93
C GLN A 47 11.24 -4.37 -10.04
N GLY A 48 10.11 -4.39 -10.76
CA GLY A 48 9.83 -3.46 -11.86
C GLY A 48 10.86 -3.51 -13.00
N LYS A 49 11.64 -4.59 -13.10
CA LYS A 49 12.72 -4.77 -14.09
C LYS A 49 12.52 -6.11 -14.79
N ILE A 50 12.28 -6.08 -16.09
CA ILE A 50 12.22 -7.31 -16.91
C ILE A 50 13.62 -7.49 -17.53
N PRO A 51 14.33 -8.61 -17.27
CA PRO A 51 15.59 -8.89 -17.94
C PRO A 51 15.31 -9.30 -19.38
N ILE A 52 15.40 -8.36 -20.31
CA ILE A 52 15.21 -8.64 -21.73
C ILE A 52 16.60 -8.64 -22.36
N TRP A 53 17.02 -9.84 -22.78
CA TRP A 53 18.18 -10.10 -23.62
C TRP A 53 19.56 -10.11 -22.92
N TYR A 54 20.37 -11.11 -23.30
CA TYR A 54 21.79 -11.18 -23.02
C TYR A 54 22.52 -10.53 -24.20
N SER A 55 23.04 -9.32 -24.03
CA SER A 55 23.84 -8.70 -25.08
C SER A 55 25.20 -9.41 -25.16
N PHE A 56 25.52 -10.03 -26.30
CA PHE A 56 26.84 -10.63 -26.52
C PHE A 56 27.98 -9.59 -26.55
N ARG A 57 27.65 -8.30 -26.73
CA ARG A 57 28.62 -7.21 -26.94
C ARG A 57 29.03 -6.47 -25.66
N LYS A 58 28.20 -6.50 -24.62
CA LYS A 58 28.52 -6.09 -23.24
C LYS A 58 28.08 -7.23 -22.34
N LYS A 59 29.01 -7.93 -21.67
CA LYS A 59 28.69 -9.00 -20.70
C LYS A 59 27.74 -8.45 -19.62
N GLY A 60 26.44 -8.58 -19.82
CA GLY A 60 25.43 -8.02 -18.92
C GLY A 60 24.00 -8.16 -19.45
N ARG A 61 23.06 -8.40 -18.54
CA ARG A 61 21.62 -8.34 -18.82
C ARG A 61 21.22 -6.87 -18.88
N THR A 62 20.56 -6.44 -19.96
CA THR A 62 19.92 -5.12 -20.01
C THR A 62 18.52 -5.27 -19.42
N THR A 63 18.21 -4.50 -18.38
CA THR A 63 16.88 -4.51 -17.75
C THR A 63 16.06 -3.34 -18.29
N ILE A 64 14.87 -3.62 -18.82
CA ILE A 64 13.90 -2.56 -19.15
C ILE A 64 13.03 -2.33 -17.92
N PRO A 65 12.90 -1.09 -17.43
CA PRO A 65 11.98 -0.78 -16.35
C PRO A 65 10.53 -0.91 -16.85
N PHE A 66 9.74 -1.77 -16.22
CA PHE A 66 8.30 -1.92 -16.45
C PHE A 66 7.54 -1.67 -15.14
N PRO A 67 7.26 -0.41 -14.79
CA PRO A 67 6.76 -0.01 -13.47
C PRO A 67 5.24 -0.21 -13.31
N MET A 68 4.70 -1.38 -13.67
CA MET A 68 3.25 -1.65 -13.61
C MET A 68 2.68 -1.52 -12.19
N LEU A 69 3.42 -1.97 -11.19
CA LEU A 69 2.97 -1.99 -9.79
C LEU A 69 3.23 -0.67 -9.04
N VAL A 70 3.93 0.29 -9.67
CA VAL A 70 4.40 1.50 -8.99
C VAL A 70 3.30 2.32 -8.30
N PRO A 71 2.13 2.62 -8.91
CA PRO A 71 1.13 3.43 -8.23
C PRO A 71 0.65 2.76 -6.93
N PHE A 72 0.44 1.45 -6.95
CA PHE A 72 -0.01 0.67 -5.81
C PHE A 72 1.09 0.46 -4.76
N LYS A 73 2.33 0.23 -5.21
CA LYS A 73 3.51 0.09 -4.35
C LYS A 73 3.80 1.38 -3.59
N LEU A 74 3.79 2.53 -4.27
CA LEU A 74 4.04 3.82 -3.64
C LEU A 74 3.02 4.16 -2.58
N LEU A 75 1.74 3.83 -2.82
CA LEU A 75 0.70 4.06 -1.83
C LEU A 75 0.86 3.16 -0.59
N THR A 76 1.27 1.92 -0.81
CA THR A 76 1.60 0.98 0.27
C THR A 76 2.77 1.50 1.12
N VAL A 77 3.85 1.93 0.46
CA VAL A 77 5.03 2.51 1.13
C VAL A 77 4.62 3.75 1.92
N LEU A 78 3.77 4.60 1.33
CA LEU A 78 3.26 5.79 2.01
C LEU A 78 2.52 5.46 3.31
N TYR A 79 1.68 4.42 3.33
CA TYR A 79 0.99 3.99 4.55
C TYR A 79 1.94 3.45 5.61
N HIS A 80 3.00 2.74 5.19
CA HIS A 80 4.07 2.31 6.09
C HIS A 80 4.75 3.52 6.75
N GLU A 81 5.17 4.50 5.95
CA GLU A 81 5.83 5.71 6.47
C GLU A 81 4.94 6.57 7.36
N ILE A 82 3.65 6.68 7.02
CA ILE A 82 2.68 7.36 7.88
C ILE A 82 2.53 6.64 9.22
N GLY A 83 2.61 5.30 9.24
CA GLY A 83 2.64 4.51 10.47
C GLY A 83 3.78 4.93 11.41
N HIS A 84 4.99 5.08 10.87
CA HIS A 84 6.12 5.64 11.61
C HIS A 84 5.83 7.06 12.09
N ALA A 85 5.34 7.93 11.21
CA ALA A 85 5.07 9.32 11.52
C ALA A 85 4.05 9.50 12.67
N VAL A 86 2.94 8.74 12.65
CA VAL A 86 1.88 8.79 13.65
C VAL A 86 2.40 8.34 15.02
N VAL A 87 2.99 7.14 15.11
CA VAL A 87 3.49 6.62 16.40
C VAL A 87 4.71 7.42 16.88
N GLY A 88 5.58 7.85 15.97
CA GLY A 88 6.66 8.78 16.27
C GLY A 88 6.16 10.06 16.90
N LYS A 89 5.14 10.71 16.32
CA LYS A 89 4.57 11.95 16.87
C LYS A 89 3.90 11.74 18.23
N LEU A 90 3.14 10.66 18.39
CA LEU A 90 2.50 10.30 19.66
C LEU A 90 3.53 10.05 20.77
N THR A 91 4.62 9.34 20.47
CA THR A 91 5.68 9.06 21.45
C THR A 91 6.51 10.30 21.81
N ILE A 92 6.75 11.20 20.84
CA ILE A 92 7.35 12.51 21.09
C ILE A 92 6.44 13.33 22.01
N TRP A 93 5.15 13.42 21.70
CA TRP A 93 4.17 14.15 22.49
C TRP A 93 4.08 13.61 23.93
N TYR A 94 4.03 12.28 24.08
CA TYR A 94 4.06 11.62 25.38
C TYR A 94 5.32 11.96 26.20
N LYS A 95 6.51 11.94 25.57
CA LYS A 95 7.76 12.33 26.23
C LYS A 95 7.76 13.80 26.65
N GLN A 96 7.28 14.69 25.78
CA GLN A 96 7.17 16.12 26.10
C GLN A 96 6.24 16.36 27.28
N LEU A 97 5.12 15.64 27.33
CA LEU A 97 4.17 15.73 28.44
C LEU A 97 4.77 15.21 29.76
N ARG A 98 5.56 14.12 29.71
CA ARG A 98 6.07 13.45 30.91
C ARG A 98 7.40 14.01 31.45
N TYR A 99 8.30 14.43 30.57
CA TYR A 99 9.67 14.82 30.93
C TYR A 99 9.99 16.28 30.61
N GLY A 100 9.05 17.01 29.99
CA GLY A 100 9.28 18.38 29.53
C GLY A 100 10.16 18.43 28.27
N ILE A 101 10.43 19.66 27.81
CA ILE A 101 11.38 19.94 26.73
C ILE A 101 12.70 20.32 27.40
N PRO A 102 13.86 19.79 26.96
CA PRO A 102 15.15 20.22 27.50
C PRO A 102 15.32 21.74 27.36
N ILE A 103 15.95 22.37 28.37
CA ILE A 103 16.10 23.83 28.43
C ILE A 103 16.88 24.32 27.21
N GLY A 104 16.27 25.21 26.42
CA GLY A 104 16.85 25.72 25.17
C GLY A 104 16.72 24.77 23.97
N GLY A 105 16.06 23.63 24.12
CA GLY A 105 15.89 22.64 23.05
C GLY A 105 14.65 22.86 22.18
N GLU A 106 14.69 22.35 20.96
CA GLU A 106 13.59 22.39 20.01
C GLU A 106 12.59 21.25 20.21
N ARG A 107 11.31 21.52 19.97
CA ARG A 107 10.26 20.48 19.96
C ARG A 107 10.53 19.44 18.88
N GLY A 108 10.41 18.17 19.26
CA GLY A 108 10.40 17.05 18.33
C GLY A 108 9.35 17.20 17.23
N ARG A 109 9.79 17.14 15.99
CA ARG A 109 8.96 17.29 14.78
C ARG A 109 9.35 16.25 13.72
N ILE A 110 8.44 16.00 12.80
CA ILE A 110 8.75 15.21 11.60
C ILE A 110 9.43 16.18 10.63
N GLU A 111 10.66 15.89 10.21
CA GLU A 111 11.39 16.75 9.27
C GLU A 111 10.90 16.53 7.84
N PHE A 112 10.74 15.27 7.46
CA PHE A 112 10.18 14.88 6.18
C PHE A 112 9.74 13.42 6.19
N ILE A 113 8.85 13.11 5.25
CA ILE A 113 8.51 11.75 4.83
C ILE A 113 8.91 11.65 3.37
N MET A 114 9.67 10.62 3.03
CA MET A 114 10.19 10.35 1.69
C MET A 114 9.61 9.05 1.18
N VAL A 115 9.23 9.02 -0.09
CA VAL A 115 8.77 7.82 -0.79
C VAL A 115 9.44 7.79 -2.16
N ASP A 116 10.28 6.79 -2.38
CA ASP A 116 11.04 6.53 -3.59
C ASP A 116 10.45 5.32 -4.36
N TRP A 117 10.62 5.32 -5.67
CA TRP A 117 10.13 4.28 -6.57
C TRP A 117 10.90 2.96 -6.38
N TYR A 118 12.21 3.06 -6.14
CA TYR A 118 13.14 1.93 -6.17
C TYR A 118 13.59 1.48 -4.78
N GLU A 119 13.81 2.42 -3.86
CA GLU A 119 14.45 2.13 -2.56
C GLU A 119 13.46 2.00 -1.39
N GLY A 120 12.20 2.46 -1.55
CA GLY A 120 11.19 2.37 -0.49
C GLY A 120 10.85 3.72 0.11
N GLY A 121 10.67 3.79 1.42
CA GLY A 121 10.30 5.02 2.13
C GLY A 121 11.30 5.39 3.22
N TRP A 122 11.30 6.66 3.64
CA TRP A 122 12.05 7.09 4.81
C TRP A 122 11.36 8.22 5.57
N THR A 123 11.10 8.00 6.86
CA THR A 123 10.60 9.01 7.78
C THR A 123 11.70 9.50 8.71
N LYS A 124 11.99 10.81 8.65
CA LYS A 124 12.99 11.44 9.51
C LYS A 124 12.36 12.33 10.56
N PHE A 125 12.78 12.15 11.81
CA PHE A 125 12.43 12.98 12.95
C PHE A 125 13.57 13.96 13.25
N GLY A 126 13.23 15.15 13.73
CA GLY A 126 14.17 16.19 14.13
C GLY A 126 13.74 16.92 15.40
N GLY A 127 14.61 17.78 15.90
CA GLY A 127 14.50 18.38 17.23
C GLY A 127 15.15 17.52 18.32
N ASP A 128 15.24 18.04 19.54
CA ASP A 128 16.02 17.42 20.63
C ASP A 128 15.25 16.33 21.38
N VAL A 129 13.92 16.27 21.18
CA VAL A 129 13.08 15.20 21.74
C VAL A 129 12.86 14.12 20.68
N GLU A 130 13.69 13.08 20.74
CA GLU A 130 13.59 11.91 19.86
C GLU A 130 12.38 11.02 20.20
N PRO A 131 11.78 10.33 19.21
CA PRO A 131 10.71 9.37 19.44
C PRO A 131 11.18 8.14 20.22
N ILE A 132 10.23 7.28 20.61
CA ILE A 132 10.56 5.97 21.18
C ILE A 132 10.74 4.99 20.03
N TYR A 133 11.97 4.85 19.52
CA TYR A 133 12.29 4.00 18.37
C TYR A 133 11.83 2.54 18.48
N SER A 134 11.76 1.98 19.70
CA SER A 134 11.25 0.62 19.91
C SER A 134 9.76 0.45 19.61
N LEU A 135 8.97 1.54 19.59
CA LEU A 135 7.56 1.54 19.20
C LEU A 135 7.39 2.09 17.79
N THR A 136 8.14 3.13 17.45
CA THR A 136 8.05 3.79 16.15
C THR A 136 8.51 2.90 14.99
N LEU A 137 9.58 2.12 15.15
CA LEU A 137 10.06 1.26 14.06
C LEU A 137 9.07 0.13 13.75
N PRO A 138 8.52 -0.62 14.73
CA PRO A 138 7.46 -1.59 14.45
C PRO A 138 6.19 -1.01 13.84
N ALA A 139 5.90 0.27 14.11
CA ALA A 139 4.65 0.90 13.72
C ALA A 139 4.44 0.95 12.21
N GLY A 140 5.48 1.17 11.41
CA GLY A 140 5.36 1.18 9.95
C GLY A 140 4.89 -0.17 9.42
N TYR A 141 5.56 -1.25 9.83
CA TYR A 141 5.18 -2.61 9.49
C TYR A 141 3.75 -2.94 9.95
N LEU A 142 3.38 -2.55 11.18
CA LEU A 142 2.03 -2.77 11.70
C LEU A 142 0.97 -2.02 10.89
N ALA A 143 1.20 -0.74 10.58
CA ALA A 143 0.24 0.07 9.82
C ALA A 143 -0.02 -0.50 8.42
N SER A 144 1.03 -0.79 7.65
CA SER A 144 0.91 -1.33 6.29
C SER A 144 0.24 -2.71 6.27
N CYS A 145 0.53 -3.56 7.26
CA CYS A 145 -0.12 -4.85 7.42
C CYS A 145 -1.59 -4.73 7.83
N LEU A 146 -1.94 -3.83 8.75
CA LEU A 146 -3.34 -3.63 9.18
C LEU A 146 -4.19 -3.13 8.02
N VAL A 147 -3.68 -2.16 7.25
CA VAL A 147 -4.35 -1.66 6.04
C VAL A 147 -4.47 -2.77 5.00
N GLY A 148 -3.40 -3.54 4.78
CA GLY A 148 -3.43 -4.68 3.86
C GLY A 148 -4.43 -5.75 4.26
N CYS A 149 -4.48 -6.12 5.54
CA CYS A 149 -5.44 -7.07 6.09
C CYS A 149 -6.88 -6.57 5.98
N TRP A 150 -7.13 -5.28 6.23
CA TRP A 150 -8.46 -4.69 6.05
C TRP A 150 -8.96 -4.82 4.61
N PHE A 151 -8.11 -4.53 3.62
CA PHE A 151 -8.47 -4.67 2.20
C PHE A 151 -8.57 -6.12 1.75
N LEU A 152 -7.72 -7.02 2.27
CA LEU A 152 -7.87 -8.46 2.03
C LEU A 152 -9.20 -8.97 2.55
N PHE A 153 -9.59 -8.58 3.77
CA PHE A 153 -10.86 -9.01 4.37
C PHE A 153 -12.05 -8.46 3.59
N THR A 154 -12.09 -7.14 3.36
CA THR A 154 -13.21 -6.49 2.67
C THR A 154 -13.33 -6.91 1.21
N GLY A 155 -12.24 -7.35 0.58
CA GLY A 155 -12.22 -7.79 -0.83
C GLY A 155 -12.92 -9.11 -1.13
N PHE A 156 -13.32 -9.90 -0.13
CA PHE A 156 -14.04 -11.16 -0.39
C PHE A 156 -15.51 -10.96 -0.79
N ASP A 157 -16.09 -9.80 -0.47
CA ASP A 157 -17.51 -9.50 -0.68
C ASP A 157 -17.72 -8.13 -1.38
N ALA A 158 -18.68 -8.05 -2.30
CA ALA A 158 -18.92 -6.84 -3.11
C ALA A 158 -19.35 -5.63 -2.25
N LYS A 159 -20.25 -5.82 -1.30
CA LYS A 159 -20.73 -4.76 -0.39
C LYS A 159 -19.63 -4.34 0.56
N TRP A 160 -18.87 -5.29 1.12
CA TRP A 160 -17.72 -4.97 1.97
C TRP A 160 -16.60 -4.28 1.21
N SER A 161 -16.42 -4.60 -0.07
CA SER A 161 -15.45 -3.93 -0.94
C SER A 161 -15.77 -2.45 -1.15
N LYS A 162 -17.05 -2.05 -1.10
CA LYS A 162 -17.46 -0.63 -1.09
C LYS A 162 -16.95 0.09 0.15
N PHE A 163 -17.08 -0.53 1.33
CA PHE A 163 -16.52 0.01 2.57
C PHE A 163 -14.98 0.04 2.53
N GLY A 164 -14.35 -0.99 1.97
CA GLY A 164 -12.90 -1.03 1.72
C GLY A 164 -12.44 0.13 0.84
N ALA A 165 -13.14 0.37 -0.27
CA ALA A 165 -12.84 1.47 -1.19
C ALA A 165 -13.06 2.86 -0.58
N ILE A 166 -14.12 3.05 0.20
CA ILE A 166 -14.32 4.30 0.97
C ILE A 166 -13.16 4.50 1.96
N SER A 167 -12.77 3.45 2.68
CA SER A 167 -11.64 3.49 3.61
C SER A 167 -10.34 3.88 2.89
N LEU A 168 -10.11 3.33 1.70
CA LEU A 168 -8.96 3.66 0.86
C LEU A 168 -8.98 5.12 0.40
N ILE A 169 -10.13 5.64 -0.04
CA ILE A 169 -10.28 7.06 -0.44
C ILE A 169 -10.04 7.99 0.75
N ILE A 170 -10.58 7.68 1.93
CA ILE A 170 -10.35 8.47 3.14
C ILE A 170 -8.87 8.43 3.55
N LEU A 171 -8.26 7.24 3.57
CA LEU A 171 -6.88 7.06 3.98
C LEU A 171 -5.91 7.76 3.01
N THR A 172 -6.13 7.63 1.69
CA THR A 172 -5.35 8.35 0.67
C THR A 172 -5.51 9.87 0.82
N THR A 173 -6.72 10.36 1.06
CA THR A 173 -6.98 11.80 1.25
C THR A 173 -6.30 12.34 2.51
N ILE A 174 -6.37 11.61 3.63
CA ILE A 174 -5.66 12.00 4.86
C ILE A 174 -4.15 11.97 4.63
N ALA A 175 -3.63 10.95 3.95
CA ALA A 175 -2.22 10.82 3.63
C ALA A 175 -1.72 11.99 2.77
N THR A 176 -2.46 12.39 1.73
CA THR A 176 -2.11 13.52 0.88
C THR A 176 -2.18 14.85 1.63
N LEU A 177 -3.18 15.03 2.52
CA LEU A 177 -3.27 16.22 3.39
C LEU A 177 -2.10 16.30 4.37
N ILE A 178 -1.73 15.18 5.02
CA ILE A 178 -0.56 15.12 5.91
C ILE A 178 0.70 15.51 5.15
N CYS A 179 0.90 14.98 3.94
CA CYS A 179 2.03 15.34 3.09
C CYS A 179 2.04 16.84 2.74
N PHE A 180 0.87 17.42 2.45
CA PHE A 180 0.71 18.85 2.18
C PHE A 180 1.17 19.72 3.37
N PHE A 181 0.77 19.36 4.59
CA PHE A 181 1.13 20.11 5.80
C PHE A 181 2.60 19.95 6.23
N ILE A 182 3.27 18.86 5.84
CA ILE A 182 4.67 18.58 6.22
C ILE A 182 5.71 19.43 5.45
N LYS A 183 5.29 20.45 4.67
CA LYS A 183 6.16 21.16 3.70
C LYS A 183 6.81 20.19 2.72
N ALA A 184 6.09 19.15 2.27
CA ALA A 184 6.50 18.43 1.07
C ALA A 184 6.57 19.45 -0.08
N LYS A 185 7.68 19.48 -0.82
CA LYS A 185 7.80 20.39 -1.97
C LYS A 185 7.19 19.71 -3.19
N SER A 186 6.28 20.40 -3.88
CA SER A 186 5.82 20.00 -5.21
C SER A 186 7.02 20.02 -6.18
N GLY A 187 7.35 18.85 -6.72
CA GLY A 187 8.31 18.67 -7.81
C GLY A 187 7.89 19.41 -9.08
N LEU A 188 6.59 19.51 -9.37
CA LEU A 188 6.03 20.29 -10.47
C LEU A 188 6.33 21.77 -10.31
N VAL A 189 6.15 22.33 -9.11
CA VAL A 189 6.51 23.73 -8.83
C VAL A 189 8.01 23.95 -8.97
N ASN A 190 8.81 23.02 -8.44
CA ASN A 190 10.27 23.08 -8.49
C ASN A 190 10.86 22.93 -9.90
N ASN A 191 10.22 22.10 -10.74
CA ASN A 191 10.61 21.81 -12.11
C ASN A 191 9.77 22.56 -13.14
N TRP A 192 8.94 23.52 -12.71
CA TRP A 192 8.06 24.29 -13.59
C TRP A 192 8.83 24.94 -14.74
N TYR A 193 9.94 25.60 -14.43
CA TYR A 193 10.81 26.21 -15.45
C TYR A 193 11.46 25.18 -16.38
N PHE A 194 11.79 23.98 -15.88
CA PHE A 194 12.29 22.89 -16.71
C PHE A 194 11.20 22.39 -17.68
N ILE A 195 9.99 22.15 -17.16
CA ILE A 195 8.82 21.74 -17.97
C ILE A 195 8.54 22.81 -19.02
N GLN A 196 8.41 24.08 -18.62
CA GLN A 196 8.23 25.20 -19.54
C GLN A 196 9.33 25.26 -20.60
N SER A 197 10.59 25.01 -20.26
CA SER A 197 11.68 24.99 -21.23
C SER A 197 11.49 23.89 -22.29
N LYS A 198 10.98 22.71 -21.89
CA LYS A 198 10.63 21.62 -22.80
C LYS A 198 9.41 21.97 -23.64
N THR A 199 8.39 22.60 -23.08
CA THR A 199 7.21 23.07 -23.82
C THR A 199 7.60 24.12 -24.87
N TYR A 200 8.47 25.08 -24.52
CA TYR A 200 8.97 26.06 -25.48
C TYR A 200 9.80 25.42 -26.60
N LYS A 201 10.57 24.37 -26.28
CA LYS A 201 11.39 23.66 -27.27
C LYS A 201 10.56 22.79 -28.21
N TRP A 202 9.67 21.97 -27.66
CA TRP A 202 8.95 20.92 -28.39
C TRP A 202 7.59 21.35 -28.92
N LEU A 203 6.84 22.15 -28.16
CA LEU A 203 5.49 22.57 -28.54
C LEU A 203 5.49 23.88 -29.35
N LEU A 204 6.37 24.81 -28.98
CA LEU A 204 6.42 26.16 -29.56
C LEU A 204 7.65 26.41 -30.44
N CYS A 205 8.51 25.39 -30.63
CA CYS A 205 9.74 25.44 -31.45
C CYS A 205 10.64 26.68 -31.21
N ASN A 206 10.62 27.25 -30.00
CA ASN A 206 11.34 28.47 -29.66
C ASN A 206 12.58 28.15 -28.82
N GLU A 207 13.70 27.96 -29.50
CA GLU A 207 14.96 27.54 -28.87
C GLU A 207 15.56 28.62 -27.96
N VAL A 208 15.43 29.90 -28.35
CA VAL A 208 15.97 31.04 -27.57
C VAL A 208 15.27 31.14 -26.21
N LYS A 209 13.93 31.07 -26.21
CA LYS A 209 13.12 31.14 -24.99
C LYS A 209 13.29 29.87 -24.13
N SER A 210 13.46 28.71 -24.76
CA SER A 210 13.78 27.46 -24.07
C SER A 210 15.10 27.57 -23.30
N LYS A 211 16.19 27.98 -23.96
CA LYS A 211 17.51 28.15 -23.33
C LYS A 211 17.47 29.16 -22.18
N ARG A 212 16.75 30.28 -22.33
CA ARG A 212 16.59 31.29 -21.26
C ARG A 212 15.88 30.72 -20.03
N THR A 213 14.80 29.98 -20.23
CA THR A 213 14.02 29.37 -19.14
C THR A 213 14.80 28.22 -18.47
N LEU A 214 15.56 27.44 -19.24
CA LEU A 214 16.42 26.39 -18.70
C LEU A 214 17.56 26.96 -17.84
N ARG A 215 18.19 28.07 -18.27
CA ARG A 215 19.19 28.78 -17.44
C ARG A 215 18.59 29.26 -16.11
N LYS A 216 17.36 29.81 -16.13
CA LYS A 216 16.65 30.17 -14.89
C LYS A 216 16.41 28.97 -13.99
N HIS A 217 16.01 27.82 -14.54
CA HIS A 217 15.84 26.59 -13.77
C HIS A 217 17.15 26.16 -13.11
N ASN A 218 18.25 26.13 -13.86
CA ASN A 218 19.55 25.72 -13.34
C ASN A 218 20.04 26.67 -12.24
N ASN A 219 19.87 27.99 -12.40
CA ASN A 219 20.24 28.97 -11.37
C ASN A 219 19.43 28.77 -10.08
N ILE A 220 18.12 28.56 -10.19
CA ILE A 220 17.24 28.32 -9.04
C ILE A 220 17.56 26.96 -8.39
N LYS A 221 17.92 25.93 -9.17
CA LYS A 221 18.40 24.64 -8.65
C LYS A 221 19.70 24.83 -7.86
N TYR A 222 20.66 25.57 -8.42
CA TYR A 222 21.93 25.87 -7.79
C TYR A 222 21.76 26.60 -6.44
N GLN A 223 20.99 27.69 -6.41
CA GLN A 223 20.71 28.45 -5.18
C GLN A 223 20.03 27.61 -4.09
N ARG A 224 19.13 26.68 -4.48
CA ARG A 224 18.51 25.75 -3.52
C ARG A 224 19.50 24.73 -2.98
N ASN A 225 20.42 24.28 -3.82
CA ASN A 225 21.43 23.28 -3.49
C ASN A 225 22.60 23.85 -2.67
N GLU A 226 22.84 25.15 -2.71
CA GLU A 226 23.83 25.82 -1.86
C GLU A 226 23.51 25.68 -0.37
N ASN A 227 22.22 25.66 0.00
CA ASN A 227 21.75 25.54 1.38
C ASN A 227 21.43 24.10 1.81
N ALA A 228 21.67 23.10 0.95
CA ALA A 228 21.41 21.69 1.27
C ALA A 228 22.46 21.18 2.27
N ARG A 229 22.04 20.41 3.29
CA ARG A 229 22.99 19.82 4.26
C ARG A 229 23.71 18.59 3.70
N TYR A 230 23.13 17.97 2.68
CA TYR A 230 23.68 16.81 1.99
C TYR A 230 23.76 17.04 0.47
N LYS A 231 24.95 16.80 -0.10
CA LYS A 231 25.24 16.74 -1.55
C LYS A 231 25.75 15.33 -1.85
N HIS A 232 25.33 14.75 -2.98
CA HIS A 232 25.94 13.50 -3.45
C HIS A 232 27.36 13.80 -3.94
N ASP A 233 28.37 13.25 -3.26
CA ASP A 233 29.78 13.52 -3.58
C ASP A 233 30.25 12.81 -4.86
N ASP A 234 29.59 11.72 -5.26
CA ASP A 234 30.00 10.86 -6.39
C ASP A 234 29.37 11.25 -7.74
N ASP A 235 28.29 12.05 -7.75
CA ASP A 235 27.62 12.50 -8.98
C ASP A 235 27.21 13.97 -8.83
N VAL A 236 27.88 14.86 -9.58
CA VAL A 236 27.64 16.31 -9.59
C VAL A 236 26.21 16.64 -10.03
N ASP A 237 25.57 15.76 -10.80
CA ASP A 237 24.19 15.90 -11.27
C ASP A 237 23.17 15.07 -10.45
N GLY A 238 23.62 14.38 -9.40
CA GLY A 238 22.78 13.57 -8.52
C GLY A 238 21.68 14.38 -7.80
N PRO A 239 20.55 13.73 -7.41
CA PRO A 239 19.47 14.42 -6.71
C PRO A 239 19.97 14.91 -5.34
N THR A 240 19.76 16.19 -5.01
CA THR A 240 20.12 16.71 -3.68
C THR A 240 19.12 16.31 -2.61
N GLU A 241 19.43 16.54 -1.33
CA GLU A 241 18.50 16.35 -0.19
C GLU A 241 17.13 17.01 -0.42
N HIS A 242 17.08 18.05 -1.24
CA HIS A 242 15.84 18.74 -1.62
C HIS A 242 15.08 18.07 -2.77
N ASP A 243 15.76 17.36 -3.66
CA ASP A 243 15.18 16.59 -4.77
C ASP A 243 14.74 15.18 -4.32
N LEU A 244 15.27 14.69 -3.18
CA LEU A 244 14.94 13.40 -2.58
C LEU A 244 13.64 13.41 -1.75
N ARG A 245 13.10 14.57 -1.36
CA ARG A 245 11.85 14.62 -0.55
C ARG A 245 10.69 14.04 -1.36
N ALA A 246 9.77 13.29 -0.72
CA ALA A 246 8.60 12.69 -1.39
C ALA A 246 7.97 13.72 -2.32
N SER A 247 7.93 13.41 -3.62
CA SER A 247 7.26 14.29 -4.57
C SER A 247 5.77 14.18 -4.30
N GLN A 248 5.22 15.18 -3.62
CA GLN A 248 3.79 15.29 -3.36
C GLN A 248 2.98 15.07 -4.66
N ASP A 249 3.51 15.49 -5.80
CA ASP A 249 2.89 15.31 -7.10
C ASP A 249 2.84 13.84 -7.52
N LEU A 250 3.85 13.04 -7.21
CA LEU A 250 3.84 11.60 -7.47
C LEU A 250 2.77 10.90 -6.64
N ILE A 251 2.72 11.20 -5.34
CA ILE A 251 1.69 10.64 -4.44
C ILE A 251 0.30 11.03 -4.93
N THR A 252 0.14 12.30 -5.35
CA THR A 252 -1.13 12.81 -5.89
C THR A 252 -1.47 12.11 -7.21
N ALA A 253 -0.53 11.99 -8.14
CA ALA A 253 -0.74 11.32 -9.42
C ALA A 253 -1.11 9.83 -9.24
N CYS A 254 -0.40 9.12 -8.36
CA CYS A 254 -0.72 7.72 -8.05
C CYS A 254 -2.09 7.59 -7.39
N SER A 255 -2.43 8.49 -6.47
CA SER A 255 -3.76 8.53 -5.84
C SER A 255 -4.88 8.78 -6.84
N ILE A 256 -4.66 9.66 -7.83
CA ILE A 256 -5.63 9.92 -8.91
C ILE A 256 -5.82 8.66 -9.77
N ILE A 257 -4.73 8.00 -10.17
CA ILE A 257 -4.79 6.76 -10.98
C ILE A 257 -5.57 5.69 -10.23
N ILE A 258 -5.25 5.46 -8.95
CA ILE A 258 -5.96 4.49 -8.12
C ILE A 258 -7.43 4.89 -7.94
N GLY A 259 -7.72 6.18 -7.74
CA GLY A 259 -9.10 6.70 -7.63
C GLY A 259 -9.92 6.47 -8.89
N ILE A 260 -9.33 6.61 -10.08
CA ILE A 260 -9.98 6.28 -11.36
C ILE A 260 -10.29 4.79 -11.42
N ILE A 261 -9.33 3.92 -11.08
CA ILE A 261 -9.53 2.46 -11.09
C ILE A 261 -10.66 2.05 -10.13
N ILE A 262 -10.66 2.59 -8.91
CA ILE A 262 -11.71 2.34 -7.91
C ILE A 262 -13.07 2.79 -8.45
N THR A 263 -13.15 3.99 -9.03
CA THR A 263 -14.42 4.53 -9.54
C THR A 263 -14.97 3.66 -10.68
N LEU A 264 -14.12 3.23 -11.61
CA LEU A 264 -14.52 2.33 -12.70
C LEU A 264 -14.99 0.98 -12.16
N ALA A 265 -14.24 0.38 -11.23
CA ALA A 265 -14.59 -0.89 -10.61
C ALA A 265 -15.85 -0.80 -9.74
N TRP A 266 -16.15 0.36 -9.16
CA TRP A 266 -17.37 0.61 -8.42
C TRP A 266 -18.58 0.68 -9.33
N MET A 267 -18.47 1.40 -10.45
CA MET A 267 -19.61 1.67 -11.34
C MET A 267 -20.08 0.45 -12.14
N TRP A 268 -19.26 -0.59 -12.24
CA TRP A 268 -19.44 -1.71 -13.15
C TRP A 268 -19.87 -3.00 -12.44
N ASP A 269 -20.78 -3.78 -13.06
CA ASP A 269 -21.31 -5.09 -12.61
C ASP A 269 -21.60 -5.14 -11.10
N ASP A 270 -22.44 -4.22 -10.60
CA ASP A 270 -22.82 -4.17 -9.18
C ASP A 270 -21.60 -4.14 -8.23
N SER A 271 -20.52 -3.50 -8.65
CA SER A 271 -19.25 -3.41 -7.91
C SER A 271 -18.56 -4.76 -7.64
N ILE A 272 -18.89 -5.83 -8.38
CA ILE A 272 -18.19 -7.11 -8.27
C ILE A 272 -16.68 -6.92 -8.51
N TYR A 273 -16.29 -6.10 -9.49
CA TYR A 273 -14.87 -5.86 -9.78
C TYR A 273 -14.11 -5.15 -8.66
N LEU A 274 -14.83 -4.44 -7.78
CA LEU A 274 -14.23 -3.77 -6.64
C LEU A 274 -13.59 -4.76 -5.67
N ARG A 275 -14.13 -5.99 -5.59
CA ARG A 275 -13.57 -7.13 -4.85
C ARG A 275 -12.13 -7.38 -5.25
N PHE A 276 -11.86 -7.49 -6.56
CA PHE A 276 -10.52 -7.76 -7.08
C PHE A 276 -9.56 -6.60 -6.83
N VAL A 277 -10.03 -5.35 -6.95
CA VAL A 277 -9.19 -4.18 -6.63
C VAL A 277 -8.80 -4.19 -5.15
N MET A 278 -9.73 -4.47 -4.23
CA MET A 278 -9.44 -4.55 -2.80
C MET A 278 -8.54 -5.74 -2.46
N LEU A 279 -8.79 -6.94 -3.02
CA LEU A 279 -7.94 -8.11 -2.83
C LEU A 279 -6.51 -7.86 -3.32
N PHE A 280 -6.36 -7.25 -4.50
CA PHE A 280 -5.06 -6.93 -5.06
C PHE A 280 -4.30 -5.91 -4.20
N MET A 281 -4.97 -4.83 -3.82
CA MET A 281 -4.40 -3.79 -2.94
C MET A 281 -4.01 -4.35 -1.58
N GLY A 282 -4.88 -5.15 -0.98
CA GLY A 282 -4.63 -5.80 0.30
C GLY A 282 -3.45 -6.76 0.25
N LEU A 283 -3.41 -7.60 -0.78
CA LEU A 283 -2.33 -8.56 -0.99
C LEU A 283 -1.00 -7.84 -1.24
N LEU A 284 -0.97 -6.84 -2.11
CA LEU A 284 0.23 -6.06 -2.37
C LEU A 284 0.74 -5.36 -1.10
N SER A 285 -0.17 -4.76 -0.33
CA SER A 285 0.18 -4.08 0.92
C SER A 285 0.74 -5.02 1.97
N ALA A 286 0.13 -6.19 2.11
CA ALA A 286 0.57 -7.22 3.03
C ALA A 286 1.93 -7.84 2.63
N LEU A 287 2.11 -8.14 1.34
CA LEU A 287 3.35 -8.70 0.80
C LEU A 287 4.50 -7.69 0.80
N TYR A 288 4.24 -6.38 0.71
CA TYR A 288 5.26 -5.36 0.79
C TYR A 288 6.06 -5.45 2.09
N ALA A 289 5.37 -5.48 3.23
CA ALA A 289 6.04 -5.61 4.53
C ALA A 289 6.85 -6.90 4.62
N VAL A 290 6.34 -8.01 4.09
CA VAL A 290 7.04 -9.31 4.05
C VAL A 290 8.31 -9.22 3.20
N TRP A 291 8.21 -8.62 2.01
CA TRP A 291 9.32 -8.51 1.09
C TRP A 291 10.42 -7.59 1.61
N ASP A 292 10.05 -6.46 2.22
CA ASP A 292 10.95 -5.54 2.90
C ASP A 292 11.76 -6.26 3.99
N ILE A 293 11.07 -7.05 4.82
CA ILE A 293 11.71 -7.87 5.87
C ILE A 293 12.68 -8.91 5.28
N ILE A 294 12.30 -9.58 4.19
CA ILE A 294 13.11 -10.63 3.58
C ILE A 294 14.37 -10.04 2.93
N LEU A 295 14.21 -9.01 2.09
CA LEU A 295 15.34 -8.42 1.39
C LEU A 295 16.29 -7.75 2.38
N ASP A 296 15.77 -6.89 3.23
CA ASP A 296 16.64 -6.03 4.02
C ASP A 296 17.04 -6.69 5.34
N GLY A 297 16.15 -7.47 5.96
CA GLY A 297 16.41 -8.12 7.25
C GLY A 297 17.12 -9.47 7.16
N LEU A 298 16.98 -10.22 6.05
CA LEU A 298 17.60 -11.54 5.88
C LEU A 298 18.71 -11.56 4.83
N LYS A 299 18.45 -11.05 3.62
CA LYS A 299 19.37 -11.16 2.49
C LYS A 299 20.49 -10.11 2.53
N TYR A 300 20.15 -8.84 2.77
CA TYR A 300 21.06 -7.70 2.73
C TYR A 300 21.34 -7.07 4.11
N ALA A 301 21.00 -7.77 5.20
CA ALA A 301 21.06 -7.30 6.58
C ALA A 301 22.38 -6.67 7.08
N LYS A 302 23.50 -6.94 6.40
CA LYS A 302 24.81 -6.36 6.75
C LYS A 302 25.09 -5.02 6.08
N VAL A 303 24.40 -4.72 4.98
CA VAL A 303 24.66 -3.55 4.12
C VAL A 303 23.46 -2.60 4.14
N ALA A 304 22.25 -3.12 4.33
CA ALA A 304 21.01 -2.34 4.35
C ALA A 304 20.75 -1.71 5.74
N LYS A 305 20.54 -0.38 5.76
CA LYS A 305 20.03 0.37 6.92
C LYS A 305 18.50 0.39 6.90
N SER A 306 17.87 -0.77 7.08
CA SER A 306 16.41 -0.90 7.16
C SER A 306 15.88 -0.76 8.59
N ASP A 307 14.56 -0.65 8.73
CA ASP A 307 13.89 -0.54 10.04
C ASP A 307 14.27 -1.68 10.98
N ILE A 308 14.45 -2.91 10.46
CA ILE A 308 14.85 -4.08 11.25
C ILE A 308 16.28 -3.93 11.77
N THR A 309 17.18 -3.43 10.93
CA THR A 309 18.56 -3.13 11.34
C THR A 309 18.54 -2.11 12.48
N TYR A 310 17.76 -1.03 12.35
CA TYR A 310 17.58 -0.05 13.42
C TYR A 310 16.94 -0.63 14.68
N MET A 311 15.98 -1.55 14.57
CA MET A 311 15.38 -2.21 15.73
C MET A 311 16.42 -3.04 16.50
N ALA A 312 17.26 -3.80 15.77
CA ALA A 312 18.31 -4.60 16.38
C ALA A 312 19.38 -3.72 17.04
N GLU A 313 19.77 -2.61 16.39
CA GLU A 313 20.70 -1.63 16.94
C GLU A 313 20.17 -0.97 18.22
N GLU A 314 18.92 -0.49 18.20
CA GLU A 314 18.31 0.16 19.36
C GLU A 314 18.15 -0.82 20.54
N HIS A 315 17.79 -2.08 20.26
CA HIS A 315 17.77 -3.11 21.29
C HIS A 315 19.17 -3.35 21.90
N ASN A 316 20.17 -3.51 21.04
CA ASN A 316 21.56 -3.77 21.47
C ASN A 316 22.14 -2.58 22.23
N ARG A 317 21.78 -1.35 21.89
CA ARG A 317 22.14 -0.12 22.61
C ARG A 317 21.59 -0.15 24.04
N ARG A 318 20.31 -0.48 24.21
CA ARG A 318 19.67 -0.61 25.54
C ARG A 318 20.26 -1.73 26.37
N VAL A 319 20.54 -2.88 25.76
CA VAL A 319 21.21 -4.02 26.42
C VAL A 319 22.60 -3.60 26.91
N LYS A 320 23.38 -2.90 26.08
CA LYS A 320 24.72 -2.39 26.46
C LYS A 320 24.62 -1.42 27.64
N GLN A 321 23.68 -0.48 27.62
CA GLN A 321 23.47 0.47 28.70
C GLN A 321 23.00 -0.21 29.99
N TYR A 322 22.09 -1.19 29.89
CA TYR A 322 21.62 -1.96 31.04
C TYR A 322 22.76 -2.76 31.69
N ASN A 323 23.55 -3.48 30.90
CA ASN A 323 24.68 -4.27 31.40
C ASN A 323 25.77 -3.36 32.01
N LYS A 324 25.99 -2.16 31.43
CA LYS A 324 26.90 -1.16 32.00
C LYS A 324 26.42 -0.65 33.36
N ASN A 325 25.12 -0.41 33.50
CA ASN A 325 24.54 0.13 34.74
C ASN A 325 24.31 -0.95 35.82
N ASN A 326 24.32 -2.24 35.46
CA ASN A 326 24.08 -3.35 36.39
C ASN A 326 25.16 -4.44 36.19
N PRO A 327 26.42 -4.17 36.55
CA PRO A 327 27.51 -5.13 36.33
C PRO A 327 27.34 -6.42 37.13
N GLU A 328 26.67 -6.35 38.28
CA GLU A 328 26.50 -7.50 39.20
C GLU A 328 25.34 -8.43 38.82
N LYS A 329 24.48 -8.01 37.89
CA LYS A 329 23.34 -8.83 37.44
C LYS A 329 23.72 -9.66 36.22
N ARG A 330 22.97 -10.73 35.98
CA ARG A 330 23.10 -11.57 34.77
C ARG A 330 23.04 -10.69 33.52
N GLN A 331 24.11 -10.71 32.72
CA GLN A 331 24.22 -9.89 31.52
C GLN A 331 23.15 -10.30 30.48
N LYS A 332 22.45 -9.30 29.94
CA LYS A 332 21.52 -9.52 28.84
C LYS A 332 22.29 -9.71 27.53
N SER A 333 21.86 -10.68 26.74
CA SER A 333 22.46 -11.00 25.44
C SER A 333 22.01 -10.02 24.36
N ARG A 334 22.93 -9.68 23.46
CA ARG A 334 22.62 -8.95 22.22
C ARG A 334 21.82 -9.83 21.27
N ARG A 335 21.03 -9.21 20.40
CA ARG A 335 20.24 -9.90 19.37
C ARG A 335 20.74 -9.50 17.98
N SER A 336 20.71 -10.46 17.06
CA SER A 336 21.07 -10.26 15.66
C SER A 336 19.90 -9.65 14.89
N THR A 337 20.18 -8.88 13.83
CA THR A 337 19.17 -8.38 12.88
C THR A 337 18.28 -9.50 12.35
N LYS A 338 18.88 -10.66 12.05
CA LYS A 338 18.13 -11.83 11.56
C LYS A 338 17.10 -12.35 12.55
N PHE A 339 17.35 -12.23 13.85
CA PHE A 339 16.41 -12.67 14.88
C PHE A 339 15.13 -11.84 14.85
N TYR A 340 15.27 -10.51 14.73
CA TYR A 340 14.12 -9.62 14.58
C TYR A 340 13.40 -9.82 13.24
N ALA A 341 14.16 -10.01 12.16
CA ALA A 341 13.59 -10.29 10.85
C ALA A 341 12.71 -11.56 10.88
N ILE A 342 13.18 -12.65 11.47
CA ILE A 342 12.43 -13.91 11.57
C ILE A 342 11.16 -13.73 12.39
N ILE A 343 11.24 -13.10 13.57
CA ILE A 343 10.06 -12.87 14.43
C ILE A 343 9.00 -12.07 13.69
N TRP A 344 9.40 -10.94 13.09
CA TRP A 344 8.46 -10.08 12.38
C TRP A 344 7.92 -10.73 11.11
N LEU A 345 8.73 -11.52 10.40
CA LEU A 345 8.29 -12.29 9.26
C LEU A 345 7.16 -13.25 9.65
N PHE A 346 7.34 -14.05 10.70
CA PHE A 346 6.31 -14.96 11.20
C PHE A 346 5.05 -14.22 11.65
N THR A 347 5.19 -13.16 12.46
CA THR A 347 4.04 -12.37 12.90
C THR A 347 3.24 -11.81 11.72
N LYS A 348 3.91 -11.38 10.64
CA LYS A 348 3.22 -10.88 9.44
C LYS A 348 2.53 -11.99 8.66
N THR A 349 3.23 -13.09 8.40
CA THR A 349 2.64 -14.21 7.66
C THR A 349 1.45 -14.79 8.40
N ASP A 350 1.53 -14.92 9.72
CA ASP A 350 0.45 -15.46 10.55
C ASP A 350 -0.78 -14.54 10.53
N MET A 351 -0.58 -13.21 10.61
CA MET A 351 -1.69 -12.25 10.50
C MET A 351 -2.39 -12.31 9.14
N ILE A 352 -1.63 -12.46 8.04
CA ILE A 352 -2.18 -12.55 6.69
C ILE A 352 -3.00 -13.83 6.54
N ILE A 353 -2.44 -14.97 6.96
CA ILE A 353 -3.12 -16.26 6.91
C ILE A 353 -4.40 -16.22 7.75
N LEU A 354 -4.33 -15.68 8.97
CA LEU A 354 -5.50 -15.56 9.86
C LEU A 354 -6.62 -14.76 9.22
N VAL A 355 -6.30 -13.64 8.55
CA VAL A 355 -7.30 -12.79 7.91
C VAL A 355 -7.91 -13.45 6.68
N ILE A 356 -7.11 -14.16 5.86
CA ILE A 356 -7.63 -14.91 4.71
C ILE A 356 -8.57 -16.03 5.19
N VAL A 357 -8.16 -16.77 6.22
CA VAL A 357 -8.99 -17.82 6.83
C VAL A 357 -10.27 -17.22 7.42
N LEU A 358 -10.17 -16.11 8.15
CA LEU A 358 -11.32 -15.41 8.71
C LEU A 358 -12.28 -14.96 7.60
N ALA A 359 -11.78 -14.34 6.53
CA ALA A 359 -12.58 -13.90 5.40
C ALA A 359 -13.29 -15.09 4.73
N TYR A 360 -12.59 -16.22 4.56
CA TYR A 360 -13.16 -17.45 4.01
C TYR A 360 -14.33 -18.00 4.84
N PHE A 361 -14.27 -17.91 6.17
CA PHE A 361 -15.36 -18.39 7.03
C PHE A 361 -16.50 -17.37 7.21
N VAL A 362 -16.23 -16.08 7.01
CA VAL A 362 -17.23 -15.01 7.17
C VAL A 362 -18.06 -14.81 5.89
N PHE A 363 -17.42 -14.77 4.73
CA PHE A 363 -18.07 -14.41 3.46
C PHE A 363 -18.45 -15.64 2.64
N LYS A 364 -19.68 -16.12 2.82
CA LYS A 364 -20.16 -17.39 2.24
C LYS A 364 -21.06 -17.23 1.01
N LYS A 365 -21.43 -15.99 0.69
CA LYS A 365 -22.43 -15.64 -0.33
C LYS A 365 -21.91 -15.94 -1.73
N THR A 366 -22.83 -16.26 -2.64
CA THR A 366 -22.51 -16.42 -4.07
C THR A 366 -22.30 -15.07 -4.75
N LYS A 367 -21.75 -15.05 -5.97
CA LYS A 367 -21.52 -13.78 -6.70
C LYS A 367 -22.82 -13.05 -6.95
N VAL A 368 -23.89 -13.78 -7.27
CA VAL A 368 -25.22 -13.23 -7.56
C VAL A 368 -25.82 -12.61 -6.31
N GLU A 369 -25.78 -13.30 -5.17
CA GLU A 369 -26.25 -12.77 -3.88
C GLU A 369 -25.48 -11.52 -3.47
N GLN A 370 -24.16 -11.51 -3.66
CA GLN A 370 -23.31 -10.35 -3.37
C GLN A 370 -23.67 -9.15 -4.26
N ALA A 371 -23.93 -9.39 -5.56
CA ALA A 371 -24.33 -8.34 -6.50
C ALA A 371 -25.63 -7.67 -6.06
N ILE A 372 -26.65 -8.47 -5.72
CA ILE A 372 -27.96 -8.00 -5.24
C ILE A 372 -27.79 -7.18 -3.96
N GLU A 373 -27.09 -7.71 -2.95
CA GLU A 373 -26.90 -7.02 -1.67
C GLU A 373 -26.09 -5.73 -1.81
N SER A 374 -25.16 -5.68 -2.77
CA SER A 374 -24.39 -4.48 -3.03
C SER A 374 -25.27 -3.31 -3.47
N ARG A 375 -26.42 -3.57 -4.14
CA ARG A 375 -27.32 -2.53 -4.66
C ARG A 375 -27.95 -1.70 -3.55
N GLU A 376 -28.14 -2.29 -2.37
CA GLU A 376 -28.68 -1.60 -1.19
C GLU A 376 -27.80 -0.43 -0.72
N PHE A 377 -26.49 -0.50 -0.98
CA PHE A 377 -25.53 0.49 -0.50
C PHE A 377 -24.76 1.11 -1.67
N LEU A 378 -25.09 2.36 -2.01
CA LEU A 378 -24.45 3.13 -3.09
C LEU A 378 -24.38 2.32 -4.41
N PRO A 379 -25.52 2.08 -5.06
CA PRO A 379 -25.64 1.15 -6.18
C PRO A 379 -24.72 1.54 -7.35
N ALA A 380 -24.23 0.51 -8.04
CA ALA A 380 -23.53 0.70 -9.30
C ALA A 380 -24.49 1.23 -10.36
N LYS A 381 -23.97 1.87 -11.41
CA LYS A 381 -24.80 2.29 -12.55
C LYS A 381 -25.05 1.16 -13.54
N PHE A 382 -24.10 0.24 -13.65
CA PHE A 382 -24.20 -0.94 -14.51
C PHE A 382 -24.40 -2.17 -13.65
N HIS A 383 -25.47 -2.89 -13.95
CA HIS A 383 -25.94 -4.04 -13.19
C HIS A 383 -25.47 -5.35 -13.82
N TYR A 384 -25.29 -6.35 -12.96
CA TYR A 384 -24.88 -7.69 -13.35
C TYR A 384 -26.08 -8.50 -13.84
N GLY A 385 -26.00 -9.01 -15.07
CA GLY A 385 -27.14 -9.65 -15.75
C GLY A 385 -27.75 -10.84 -14.99
N PRO A 386 -26.96 -11.80 -14.48
CA PRO A 386 -27.51 -12.92 -13.71
C PRO A 386 -28.25 -12.50 -12.43
N SER A 387 -27.85 -11.41 -11.76
CA SER A 387 -28.59 -10.91 -10.60
C SER A 387 -29.90 -10.25 -10.96
N ASP A 388 -30.01 -9.63 -12.13
CA ASP A 388 -31.30 -9.08 -12.59
C ASP A 388 -32.33 -10.20 -12.81
N LEU A 389 -31.90 -11.32 -13.42
CA LEU A 389 -32.75 -12.49 -13.62
C LEU A 389 -33.23 -13.09 -12.30
N GLU A 390 -32.36 -13.20 -11.31
CA GLU A 390 -32.71 -13.75 -10.00
C GLU A 390 -33.61 -12.79 -9.19
N ASP A 391 -33.34 -11.49 -9.23
CA ASP A 391 -34.17 -10.46 -8.60
C ASP A 391 -35.58 -10.43 -9.22
N ASP A 392 -35.68 -10.46 -10.55
CA ASP A 392 -36.94 -10.52 -11.27
C ASP A 392 -37.74 -11.79 -10.93
N PHE A 393 -37.05 -12.94 -10.83
CA PHE A 393 -37.67 -14.19 -10.42
C PHE A 393 -38.21 -14.13 -8.98
N LYS A 394 -37.43 -13.57 -8.04
CA LYS A 394 -37.88 -13.36 -6.65
C LYS A 394 -39.07 -12.43 -6.58
N LEU A 395 -39.06 -11.33 -7.34
CA LEU A 395 -40.16 -10.38 -7.41
C LEU A 395 -41.43 -11.01 -7.99
N ALA A 396 -41.31 -11.78 -9.08
CA ALA A 396 -42.42 -12.49 -9.70
C ALA A 396 -43.03 -13.53 -8.74
N THR A 397 -42.19 -14.30 -8.05
CA THR A 397 -42.62 -15.30 -7.06
C THR A 397 -43.27 -14.66 -5.84
N GLY A 398 -42.75 -13.51 -5.38
CA GLY A 398 -43.34 -12.73 -4.30
C GLY A 398 -44.74 -12.23 -4.65
N LYS A 399 -44.91 -11.61 -5.83
CA LYS A 399 -46.22 -11.17 -6.34
C LYS A 399 -47.18 -12.32 -6.54
N PHE A 400 -46.70 -13.47 -7.01
CA PHE A 400 -47.52 -14.67 -7.15
C PHE A 400 -48.02 -15.15 -5.79
N LYS A 401 -47.16 -15.20 -4.78
CA LYS A 401 -47.53 -15.60 -3.42
C LYS A 401 -48.50 -14.61 -2.77
N GLU A 402 -48.31 -13.32 -2.97
CA GLU A 402 -49.21 -12.27 -2.49
C GLU A 402 -50.59 -12.39 -3.16
N GLY A 403 -50.64 -12.48 -4.49
CA GLY A 403 -51.91 -12.70 -5.21
C GLY A 403 -52.60 -14.01 -4.84
N MET A 404 -51.85 -15.08 -4.53
CA MET A 404 -52.41 -16.34 -4.06
C MET A 404 -52.93 -16.23 -2.62
N ASN A 405 -52.28 -15.46 -1.76
CA ASN A 405 -52.79 -15.15 -0.42
C ASN A 405 -54.07 -14.31 -0.48
N ASP A 406 -54.17 -13.34 -1.40
CA ASP A 406 -55.38 -12.53 -1.60
C ASP A 406 -56.54 -13.37 -2.16
N LEU A 407 -56.26 -14.38 -2.98
CA LEU A 407 -57.26 -15.32 -3.50
C LEU A 407 -57.75 -16.33 -2.45
N VAL A 408 -56.90 -16.69 -1.49
CA VAL A 408 -57.24 -17.67 -0.43
C VAL A 408 -57.76 -16.98 0.84
N GLY A 409 -57.47 -15.68 1.01
CA GLY A 409 -57.87 -14.88 2.16
C GLY A 409 -59.12 -14.04 1.92
N HIS A 410 -60.29 -14.67 1.76
CA HIS A 410 -61.58 -13.99 1.99
C HIS A 410 -62.78 -14.91 2.32
N ASP A 411 -62.55 -16.20 2.59
CA ASP A 411 -63.60 -17.12 3.06
C ASP A 411 -63.36 -17.49 4.52
N ASN A 412 -63.75 -16.61 5.45
CA ASN A 412 -64.11 -16.94 6.84
C ASN A 412 -65.01 -15.86 7.44
#